data_AF-A0A4U2XZ54-F1
#
_entry.id   AF-A0A4U2XZ54-F1
#
_cell.length_a   1.000
_cell.length_b   1.000
_cell.length_c   1.000
_cell.angle_alpha   90.00
_cell.angle_beta   90.00
_cell.angle_gamma   90.00
#
_symmetry.space_group_name_H-M   'P 1'
#
loop_
_entity.id
_entity.type
_entity.pdbx_description
1 polymer ?
#
loop_
_entity_poly.entity_id
_entity_poly.type
_entity_poly.pdbx_seq_one_letter_code
_entity_poly.pdbx_strand_id
1 'polypeptide(L)'
;MKKLSIIAMLMTIISLLFWQPQLASADELSGHAHEKGLRYLISKNAIVMDDNGSYRPNDNVTRGEFASYLAKVMKLEANNGMVFTDVPDTYVYATDIQLAATAGIITGYIDGSFKPDAAISRQHMAIMLERAIDYLKIPKGTSSITFKDNASIIKDYRSAVAIGAQLGIIIGSNGYFMPEKNATIGQAATFIERLMLLAGDGAADVSTYAIKEISNGTLVGNQGFASFDAAEKAITKNTQVIVQKDKIVKMSSGYVVTNNYVALYSETIKDQIAVAGNTEMEYISSDATQVKVRLAGQVGYLKQADVTLIPFSLSKGRSYYSNENGEIKHTLYDYKTNKYSSSYVYGKAPAFMKQGEKYYSWNGIYFTNGNSSSKGEAYNYYQFLPARATTQYTAEEIDAYILNKLAEVESTGITLYKDATTKSKLIGLGKTLKEVEASSKINAMLILALAQHESAYGMSDHAQNLNNLFGLYVYDTNPLNKKFDSVAANINELVEKFLQPNYITPGGSPGRNYANGAVVGSKALGFNVKYASDPFWGAKIAGHYYRAEKALGFKDANNPYKIGLTTTAGLNVRLETSTSNSPLFTYARSGMPVIIVNTDINGWHEVLPDKLHTGTAYISKDYIKLIDTVK
;
A
#
# COMPACT_ATOMS: atom_id res chain seq x y z
N MET A 1 31.57 8.94 -44.63
CA MET A 1 30.31 8.27 -45.00
C MET A 1 29.74 7.58 -43.76
N LYS A 2 28.55 8.05 -43.31
CA LYS A 2 27.52 7.37 -42.50
C LYS A 2 28.03 6.63 -41.23
N LYS A 3 28.06 7.23 -40.03
CA LYS A 3 26.92 7.47 -39.11
C LYS A 3 25.78 6.46 -39.29
N LEU A 4 25.69 5.43 -38.45
CA LEU A 4 24.45 4.75 -38.00
C LEU A 4 24.85 3.49 -37.21
N SER A 5 24.69 3.52 -35.87
CA SER A 5 24.50 2.32 -35.01
C SER A 5 24.32 2.66 -33.52
N ILE A 6 24.54 3.91 -33.09
CA ILE A 6 24.23 4.36 -31.72
C ILE A 6 22.85 5.02 -31.70
N ILE A 7 21.82 4.23 -31.99
CA ILE A 7 20.40 4.52 -31.70
C ILE A 7 19.72 3.16 -31.47
N ALA A 8 19.95 2.54 -30.30
CA ALA A 8 19.21 1.34 -29.90
C ALA A 8 18.94 1.24 -28.38
N MET A 9 19.51 2.14 -27.56
CA MET A 9 19.27 2.15 -26.11
C MET A 9 18.85 3.53 -25.56
N LEU A 10 18.65 4.50 -26.46
CA LEU A 10 17.91 5.75 -26.23
C LEU A 10 16.58 5.79 -27.03
N MET A 11 16.20 4.66 -27.65
CA MET A 11 14.96 4.49 -28.43
C MET A 11 13.97 3.49 -27.81
N THR A 12 14.26 2.93 -26.63
CA THR A 12 13.27 2.16 -25.84
C THR A 12 12.50 3.03 -24.85
N ILE A 13 12.83 4.32 -24.74
CA ILE A 13 12.04 5.35 -24.03
C ILE A 13 11.25 6.25 -25.01
N ILE A 14 11.48 6.15 -26.34
CA ILE A 14 10.71 6.89 -27.36
C ILE A 14 9.76 5.96 -28.17
N SER A 15 9.91 4.63 -28.12
CA SER A 15 8.90 3.71 -28.67
C SER A 15 7.66 3.50 -27.77
N LEU A 16 7.62 4.15 -26.60
CA LEU A 16 6.39 4.29 -25.78
C LEU A 16 5.55 5.52 -26.17
N LEU A 17 5.94 6.28 -27.20
CA LEU A 17 5.18 7.45 -27.66
C LEU A 17 4.28 7.20 -28.88
N PHE A 18 4.31 6.01 -29.52
CA PHE A 18 3.36 5.68 -30.60
C PHE A 18 2.84 4.24 -30.61
N TRP A 19 2.94 3.54 -29.48
CA TRP A 19 1.94 2.54 -29.15
C TRP A 19 1.21 3.03 -27.92
N GLN A 20 0.27 3.95 -28.16
CA GLN A 20 -0.93 3.87 -27.35
C GLN A 20 -1.47 2.45 -27.64
N PRO A 21 -1.56 1.50 -26.68
CA PRO A 21 -2.73 0.64 -26.76
C PRO A 21 -3.86 1.64 -26.97
N GLN A 22 -4.66 1.48 -28.02
CA GLN A 22 -5.89 2.23 -28.07
C GLN A 22 -6.52 1.91 -26.72
N LEU A 23 -6.40 2.85 -25.76
CA LEU A 23 -7.20 2.86 -24.56
C LEU A 23 -8.55 2.69 -25.21
N ALA A 24 -9.17 1.52 -25.02
CA ALA A 24 -10.56 1.37 -25.40
C ALA A 24 -11.17 2.59 -24.74
N SER A 25 -11.52 3.59 -25.56
CA SER A 25 -11.90 4.89 -25.05
C SER A 25 -12.98 4.55 -24.07
N ALA A 26 -12.77 4.91 -22.80
CA ALA A 26 -13.77 4.68 -21.77
C ALA A 26 -15.08 5.12 -22.41
N ASP A 27 -16.00 4.18 -22.62
CA ASP A 27 -17.26 4.51 -23.27
C ASP A 27 -17.98 5.54 -22.38
N GLU A 28 -18.99 6.22 -22.90
CA GLU A 28 -19.76 7.24 -22.17
C GLU A 28 -20.23 6.79 -20.76
N LEU A 29 -20.31 5.47 -20.55
CA LEU A 29 -20.81 4.83 -19.33
C LEU A 29 -19.70 4.53 -18.32
N SER A 30 -18.46 4.38 -18.77
CA SER A 30 -17.33 3.94 -17.95
C SER A 30 -17.02 4.96 -16.84
N GLY A 31 -17.19 4.57 -15.57
CA GLY A 31 -17.00 5.45 -14.42
C GLY A 31 -18.22 6.30 -14.06
N HIS A 32 -19.34 6.15 -14.78
CA HIS A 32 -20.59 6.84 -14.48
C HIS A 32 -21.25 6.26 -13.21
N ALA A 33 -21.87 7.10 -12.38
CA ALA A 33 -22.49 6.67 -11.12
C ALA A 33 -23.60 5.60 -11.30
N HIS A 34 -24.18 5.54 -12.50
CA HIS A 34 -25.26 4.62 -12.88
C HIS A 34 -24.83 3.56 -13.90
N GLU A 35 -23.52 3.35 -14.08
CA GLU A 35 -22.96 2.47 -15.12
C GLU A 35 -23.59 1.07 -15.14
N LYS A 36 -23.76 0.44 -13.97
CA LYS A 36 -24.34 -0.92 -13.87
C LYS A 36 -25.74 -1.00 -14.47
N GLY A 37 -26.62 -0.08 -14.09
CA GLY A 37 -27.99 -0.05 -14.59
C GLY A 37 -28.04 0.20 -16.09
N LEU A 38 -27.21 1.13 -16.58
CA LEU A 38 -27.14 1.47 -18.00
C LEU A 38 -26.68 0.27 -18.83
N ARG A 39 -25.61 -0.42 -18.40
CA ARG A 39 -25.12 -1.63 -19.07
C ARG A 39 -26.13 -2.77 -19.03
N TYR A 40 -26.87 -2.92 -17.94
CA TYR A 40 -27.96 -3.89 -17.83
C TYR A 40 -29.06 -3.62 -18.86
N LEU A 41 -29.51 -2.37 -19.00
CA LEU A 41 -30.52 -2.04 -20.00
C LEU A 41 -30.00 -2.23 -21.43
N ILE A 42 -28.73 -1.92 -21.71
CA ILE A 42 -28.12 -2.16 -23.01
C ILE A 42 -28.09 -3.67 -23.33
N SER A 43 -27.71 -4.52 -22.37
CA SER A 43 -27.66 -5.98 -22.60
C SER A 43 -29.04 -6.60 -22.87
N LYS A 44 -30.11 -5.92 -22.43
CA LYS A 44 -31.50 -6.28 -22.69
C LYS A 44 -32.09 -5.60 -23.93
N ASN A 45 -31.27 -4.88 -24.71
CA ASN A 45 -31.70 -4.03 -25.83
C ASN A 45 -32.79 -3.02 -25.45
N ALA A 46 -32.84 -2.62 -24.17
CA ALA A 46 -33.81 -1.69 -23.63
C ALA A 46 -33.45 -0.24 -23.97
N ILE A 47 -32.16 0.10 -23.94
CA ILE A 47 -31.62 1.39 -24.38
C ILE A 47 -30.79 1.17 -25.65
N VAL A 48 -30.94 2.08 -26.62
CA VAL A 48 -30.13 2.16 -27.84
C VAL A 48 -29.43 3.52 -27.92
N MET A 49 -28.33 3.58 -28.67
CA MET A 49 -27.65 4.85 -28.94
C MET A 49 -28.50 5.75 -29.83
N ASP A 50 -28.37 7.06 -29.66
CA ASP A 50 -28.86 8.04 -30.61
C ASP A 50 -27.97 8.12 -31.87
N ASP A 51 -28.35 8.98 -32.82
CA ASP A 51 -27.62 9.17 -34.08
C ASP A 51 -26.17 9.66 -33.88
N ASN A 52 -25.83 10.17 -32.70
CA ASN A 52 -24.49 10.63 -32.33
C ASN A 52 -23.69 9.56 -31.57
N GLY A 53 -24.23 8.36 -31.37
CA GLY A 53 -23.58 7.28 -30.64
C GLY A 53 -23.63 7.42 -29.11
N SER A 54 -24.58 8.19 -28.57
CA SER A 54 -24.75 8.40 -27.11
C SER A 54 -25.96 7.64 -26.55
N TYR A 55 -25.82 7.09 -25.34
CA TYR A 55 -26.89 6.52 -24.53
C TYR A 55 -27.57 7.55 -23.61
N ARG A 56 -27.11 8.81 -23.62
CA ARG A 56 -27.71 9.96 -22.93
C ARG A 56 -27.93 9.74 -21.42
N PRO A 57 -26.95 9.22 -20.65
CA PRO A 57 -27.17 8.75 -19.27
C PRO A 57 -27.57 9.86 -18.28
N ASN A 58 -27.29 11.13 -18.62
CA ASN A 58 -27.59 12.31 -17.82
C ASN A 58 -28.86 13.06 -18.24
N ASP A 59 -29.45 12.70 -19.39
CA ASP A 59 -30.68 13.32 -19.86
C ASP A 59 -31.87 12.84 -19.03
N ASN A 60 -32.89 13.69 -18.92
CA ASN A 60 -34.14 13.31 -18.30
C ASN A 60 -34.81 12.20 -19.12
N VAL A 61 -35.21 11.12 -18.45
CA VAL A 61 -35.96 10.03 -19.08
C VAL A 61 -37.42 10.44 -19.30
N THR A 62 -37.97 10.14 -20.46
CA THR A 62 -39.39 10.37 -20.75
C THR A 62 -40.26 9.22 -20.20
N ARG A 63 -41.56 9.48 -20.06
CA ARG A 63 -42.53 8.44 -19.65
C ARG A 63 -42.58 7.29 -20.66
N GLY A 64 -42.49 7.60 -21.95
CA GLY A 64 -42.43 6.61 -23.03
C GLY A 64 -41.17 5.75 -22.97
N GLU A 65 -40.00 6.37 -22.78
CA GLU A 65 -38.73 5.65 -22.62
C GLU A 65 -38.76 4.73 -21.40
N PHE A 66 -39.21 5.22 -20.24
CA PHE A 66 -39.25 4.41 -19.03
C PHE A 66 -40.21 3.22 -19.14
N ALA A 67 -41.38 3.41 -19.78
CA ALA A 67 -42.30 2.33 -20.08
C ALA A 67 -41.68 1.30 -21.05
N SER A 68 -40.96 1.77 -22.08
CA SER A 68 -40.23 0.90 -23.02
C SER A 68 -39.16 0.07 -22.31
N TYR A 69 -38.39 0.68 -21.41
CA TYR A 69 -37.35 -0.03 -20.68
C TYR A 69 -37.93 -1.17 -19.83
N LEU A 70 -39.01 -0.90 -19.09
CA LEU A 70 -39.70 -1.93 -18.30
C LEU A 70 -40.27 -3.04 -19.17
N ALA A 71 -40.97 -2.69 -20.25
CA ALA A 71 -41.56 -3.68 -21.15
C ALA A 71 -40.53 -4.65 -21.73
N LYS A 72 -39.39 -4.13 -22.18
CA LYS A 72 -38.30 -4.91 -22.78
C LYS A 72 -37.59 -5.80 -21.77
N VAL A 73 -37.21 -5.28 -20.60
CA VAL A 73 -36.50 -6.10 -19.61
C VAL A 73 -37.38 -7.16 -18.97
N MET A 74 -38.67 -6.87 -18.80
CA MET A 74 -39.64 -7.83 -18.26
C MET A 74 -40.17 -8.79 -19.32
N LYS A 75 -39.82 -8.58 -20.61
CA LYS A 75 -40.26 -9.37 -21.77
C LYS A 75 -41.78 -9.52 -21.81
N LEU A 76 -42.49 -8.40 -21.69
CA LEU A 76 -43.95 -8.39 -21.67
C LEU A 76 -44.50 -8.88 -23.02
N GLU A 77 -45.50 -9.76 -22.96
CA GLU A 77 -46.16 -10.31 -24.14
C GLU A 77 -47.51 -9.63 -24.40
N ALA A 78 -47.92 -9.60 -25.67
CA ALA A 78 -49.13 -8.92 -26.09
C ALA A 78 -50.40 -9.62 -25.57
N ASN A 79 -51.35 -8.82 -25.11
CA ASN A 79 -52.74 -9.20 -24.93
C ASN A 79 -53.61 -8.03 -25.42
N ASN A 80 -54.92 -8.24 -25.63
CA ASN A 80 -55.82 -7.21 -26.16
C ASN A 80 -55.76 -5.93 -25.31
N GLY A 81 -55.11 -4.89 -25.85
CA GLY A 81 -54.55 -3.80 -25.05
C GLY A 81 -55.35 -2.49 -25.05
N MET A 82 -55.05 -1.67 -24.05
CA MET A 82 -55.52 -0.29 -23.91
C MET A 82 -54.74 0.63 -24.85
N VAL A 83 -55.44 1.47 -25.63
CA VAL A 83 -54.85 2.45 -26.55
C VAL A 83 -54.98 3.85 -25.94
N PHE A 84 -53.89 4.62 -25.94
CA PHE A 84 -53.90 6.02 -25.49
C PHE A 84 -54.10 6.96 -26.67
N THR A 85 -54.83 8.06 -26.46
CA THR A 85 -55.21 9.00 -27.53
C THR A 85 -54.02 9.76 -28.13
N ASP A 86 -52.91 9.86 -27.39
CA ASP A 86 -51.69 10.57 -27.76
C ASP A 86 -50.49 9.64 -28.06
N VAL A 87 -50.75 8.34 -28.26
CA VAL A 87 -49.72 7.36 -28.65
C VAL A 87 -50.16 6.70 -29.96
N PRO A 88 -49.91 7.34 -31.12
CA PRO A 88 -50.22 6.74 -32.42
C PRO A 88 -49.33 5.51 -32.67
N ASP A 89 -49.79 4.57 -33.49
CA ASP A 89 -49.03 3.35 -33.82
C ASP A 89 -47.66 3.64 -34.48
N THR A 90 -47.48 4.84 -35.03
CA THR A 90 -46.21 5.32 -35.61
C THR A 90 -45.21 5.83 -34.56
N TYR A 91 -45.60 5.96 -33.29
CA TYR A 91 -44.71 6.42 -32.23
C TYR A 91 -43.66 5.35 -31.91
N VAL A 92 -42.40 5.75 -31.73
CA VAL A 92 -41.25 4.82 -31.63
C VAL A 92 -41.36 3.79 -30.51
N TYR A 93 -42.05 4.13 -29.41
CA TYR A 93 -42.30 3.22 -28.29
C TYR A 93 -43.75 2.73 -28.21
N ALA A 94 -44.56 2.90 -29.25
CA ALA A 94 -46.00 2.60 -29.23
C ALA A 94 -46.27 1.16 -28.76
N THR A 95 -45.59 0.18 -29.35
CA THR A 95 -45.73 -1.23 -28.99
C THR A 95 -45.37 -1.48 -27.53
N ASP A 96 -44.22 -0.98 -27.06
CA ASP A 96 -43.79 -1.22 -25.68
C ASP A 96 -44.72 -0.54 -24.65
N ILE A 97 -45.23 0.64 -24.97
CA ILE A 97 -46.22 1.35 -24.15
C ILE A 97 -47.51 0.53 -24.06
N GLN A 98 -48.01 0.02 -25.19
CA GLN A 98 -49.20 -0.84 -25.21
C GLN A 98 -48.99 -2.12 -24.39
N LEU A 99 -47.81 -2.75 -24.47
CA LEU A 99 -47.45 -3.92 -23.66
C LEU A 99 -47.45 -3.59 -22.15
N ALA A 100 -46.81 -2.49 -21.75
CA ALA A 100 -46.78 -2.04 -20.37
C ALA A 100 -48.18 -1.69 -19.84
N ALA A 101 -49.05 -1.11 -20.67
CA ALA A 101 -50.42 -0.77 -20.30
C ALA A 101 -51.25 -2.02 -20.06
N THR A 102 -51.13 -2.98 -20.98
CA THR A 102 -51.82 -4.26 -20.92
C THR A 102 -51.38 -5.09 -19.71
N ALA A 103 -50.10 -5.03 -19.36
CA ALA A 103 -49.56 -5.65 -18.14
C ALA A 103 -49.98 -4.95 -16.85
N GLY A 104 -50.75 -3.84 -16.92
CA GLY A 104 -51.19 -3.06 -15.76
C GLY A 104 -50.09 -2.21 -15.13
N ILE A 105 -48.93 -2.07 -15.78
CA ILE A 105 -47.79 -1.30 -15.27
C ILE A 105 -48.05 0.21 -15.46
N ILE A 106 -48.74 0.59 -16.53
CA ILE A 106 -49.17 1.97 -16.80
C ILE A 106 -50.69 2.05 -17.01
N THR A 107 -51.27 3.20 -16.71
CA THR A 107 -52.74 3.40 -16.73
C THR A 107 -53.19 4.70 -17.43
N GLY A 108 -52.26 5.55 -17.87
CA GLY A 108 -52.57 6.86 -18.47
C GLY A 108 -53.20 7.87 -17.49
N TYR A 109 -53.68 8.98 -18.04
CA TYR A 109 -54.44 10.04 -17.38
C TYR A 109 -55.94 9.86 -17.62
N ILE A 110 -56.76 10.55 -16.82
CA ILE A 110 -58.23 10.46 -16.90
C ILE A 110 -58.81 10.92 -18.25
N ASP A 111 -58.08 11.76 -18.98
CA ASP A 111 -58.43 12.26 -20.31
C ASP A 111 -58.10 11.25 -21.44
N GLY A 112 -57.60 10.06 -21.09
CA GLY A 112 -57.20 9.02 -22.05
C GLY A 112 -55.80 9.19 -22.64
N SER A 113 -55.04 10.22 -22.23
CA SER A 113 -53.66 10.44 -22.66
C SER A 113 -52.64 9.68 -21.80
N PHE A 114 -51.43 9.47 -22.32
CA PHE A 114 -50.29 8.90 -21.58
C PHE A 114 -49.14 9.90 -21.37
N LYS A 115 -49.02 10.89 -22.25
CA LYS A 115 -47.97 11.92 -22.33
C LYS A 115 -46.58 11.29 -22.50
N PRO A 116 -46.33 10.57 -23.61
CA PRO A 116 -45.12 9.76 -23.76
C PRO A 116 -43.82 10.59 -23.78
N ASP A 117 -43.85 11.81 -24.32
CA ASP A 117 -42.68 12.70 -24.43
C ASP A 117 -42.38 13.50 -23.15
N ALA A 118 -43.28 13.47 -22.17
CA ALA A 118 -43.07 14.21 -20.92
C ALA A 118 -41.99 13.51 -20.06
N ALA A 119 -41.07 14.29 -19.50
CA ALA A 119 -40.10 13.80 -18.52
C ALA A 119 -40.81 13.19 -17.30
N ILE A 120 -40.34 12.03 -16.84
CA ILE A 120 -40.96 11.33 -15.71
C ILE A 120 -40.35 11.77 -14.37
N SER A 121 -41.21 12.12 -13.42
CA SER A 121 -40.78 12.41 -12.05
C SER A 121 -40.54 11.13 -11.25
N ARG A 122 -39.72 11.23 -10.21
CA ARG A 122 -39.35 10.10 -9.36
C ARG A 122 -40.54 9.42 -8.69
N GLN A 123 -41.56 10.17 -8.28
CA GLN A 123 -42.77 9.59 -7.70
C GLN A 123 -43.64 8.83 -8.71
N HIS A 124 -43.68 9.26 -9.98
CA HIS A 124 -44.38 8.52 -11.03
C HIS A 124 -43.65 7.21 -11.39
N MET A 125 -42.31 7.24 -11.43
CA MET A 125 -41.53 6.00 -11.59
C MET A 125 -41.80 5.01 -10.45
N ALA A 126 -41.90 5.49 -9.20
CA ALA A 126 -42.14 4.62 -8.05
C ALA A 126 -43.44 3.81 -8.21
N ILE A 127 -44.52 4.43 -8.68
CA ILE A 127 -45.80 3.74 -8.92
C ILE A 127 -45.70 2.71 -10.03
N MET A 128 -45.01 3.04 -11.13
CA MET A 128 -44.79 2.07 -12.20
C MET A 128 -43.94 0.88 -11.72
N LEU A 129 -42.92 1.14 -10.90
CA LEU A 129 -42.10 0.09 -10.29
C LEU A 129 -42.90 -0.77 -9.32
N GLU A 130 -43.80 -0.20 -8.50
CA GLU A 130 -44.68 -0.99 -7.63
C GLU A 130 -45.56 -1.95 -8.43
N ARG A 131 -46.15 -1.47 -9.53
CA ARG A 131 -46.96 -2.33 -10.41
C ARG A 131 -46.11 -3.40 -11.09
N ALA A 132 -44.87 -3.09 -11.45
CA ALA A 132 -43.94 -4.08 -11.99
C ALA A 132 -43.53 -5.13 -10.93
N ILE A 133 -43.35 -4.74 -9.67
CA ILE A 133 -43.12 -5.64 -8.53
C ILE A 133 -44.29 -6.62 -8.39
N ASP A 134 -45.52 -6.10 -8.47
CA ASP A 134 -46.74 -6.92 -8.40
C ASP A 134 -46.86 -7.88 -9.58
N TYR A 135 -46.59 -7.40 -10.80
CA TYR A 135 -46.57 -8.21 -12.01
C TYR A 135 -45.56 -9.37 -11.91
N LEU A 136 -44.33 -9.07 -11.44
CA LEU A 136 -43.26 -10.05 -11.26
C LEU A 136 -43.44 -10.92 -10.01
N LYS A 137 -44.50 -10.69 -9.23
CA LYS A 137 -44.81 -11.40 -7.99
C LYS A 137 -43.65 -11.37 -6.98
N ILE A 138 -42.91 -10.27 -6.95
CA ILE A 138 -41.82 -10.06 -5.99
C ILE A 138 -42.46 -9.86 -4.61
N PRO A 139 -42.07 -10.64 -3.58
CA PRO A 139 -42.63 -10.49 -2.25
C PRO A 139 -42.40 -9.08 -1.69
N LYS A 140 -43.48 -8.39 -1.30
CA LYS A 140 -43.45 -7.05 -0.69
C LYS A 140 -44.17 -7.05 0.65
N GLY A 141 -43.61 -6.34 1.64
CA GLY A 141 -44.24 -6.16 2.96
C GLY A 141 -44.94 -4.81 3.09
N THR A 142 -45.53 -4.55 4.26
CA THR A 142 -45.95 -3.19 4.64
C THR A 142 -44.74 -2.46 5.26
N SER A 143 -44.44 -1.27 4.77
CA SER A 143 -43.32 -0.46 5.27
C SER A 143 -43.73 0.99 5.48
N SER A 144 -43.02 1.68 6.38
CA SER A 144 -43.20 3.11 6.66
C SER A 144 -42.14 3.93 5.92
N ILE A 145 -42.52 5.14 5.48
CA ILE A 145 -41.61 6.02 4.73
C ILE A 145 -40.68 6.74 5.71
N THR A 146 -39.38 6.67 5.43
CA THR A 146 -38.33 7.28 6.26
C THR A 146 -37.69 8.52 5.64
N PHE A 147 -38.13 8.92 4.44
CA PHE A 147 -37.61 10.12 3.76
C PHE A 147 -38.11 11.42 4.39
N LYS A 148 -37.22 12.41 4.50
CA LYS A 148 -37.49 13.73 5.09
C LYS A 148 -38.55 14.52 4.36
N ASP A 149 -38.67 14.31 3.06
CA ASP A 149 -39.64 14.94 2.15
C ASP A 149 -40.87 14.07 1.87
N ASN A 150 -41.17 13.11 2.76
CA ASN A 150 -42.37 12.27 2.66
C ASN A 150 -43.67 13.07 2.49
N ALA A 151 -43.77 14.23 3.16
CA ALA A 151 -44.94 15.11 3.05
C ALA A 151 -45.19 15.61 1.62
N SER A 152 -44.13 15.77 0.82
CA SER A 152 -44.18 16.23 -0.58
C SER A 152 -44.50 15.11 -1.58
N ILE A 153 -44.60 13.84 -1.13
CA ILE A 153 -45.02 12.73 -1.99
C ILE A 153 -46.54 12.75 -2.08
N ILE A 154 -47.08 12.65 -3.30
CA ILE A 154 -48.51 12.46 -3.55
C ILE A 154 -49.02 11.31 -2.66
N LYS A 155 -50.11 11.56 -1.92
CA LYS A 155 -50.60 10.67 -0.86
C LYS A 155 -50.74 9.22 -1.34
N ASP A 156 -51.27 9.03 -2.54
CA ASP A 156 -51.51 7.70 -3.12
C ASP A 156 -50.22 7.01 -3.59
N TYR A 157 -49.13 7.76 -3.76
CA TYR A 157 -47.84 7.23 -4.22
C TYR A 157 -46.89 6.87 -3.08
N ARG A 158 -47.27 7.18 -1.85
CA ARG A 158 -46.49 6.91 -0.64
C ARG A 158 -46.19 5.42 -0.48
N SER A 159 -47.19 4.56 -0.68
CA SER A 159 -47.00 3.10 -0.60
C SER A 159 -45.91 2.63 -1.55
N ALA A 160 -45.97 3.03 -2.82
CA ALA A 160 -44.98 2.68 -3.84
C ALA A 160 -43.55 3.09 -3.45
N VAL A 161 -43.38 4.32 -2.94
CA VAL A 161 -42.07 4.81 -2.51
C VAL A 161 -41.56 4.02 -1.31
N ALA A 162 -42.42 3.70 -0.34
CA ALA A 162 -42.07 2.90 0.84
C ALA A 162 -41.62 1.49 0.44
N ILE A 163 -42.39 0.82 -0.42
CA ILE A 163 -42.11 -0.53 -0.92
C ILE A 163 -40.80 -0.54 -1.72
N GLY A 164 -40.64 0.41 -2.65
CA GLY A 164 -39.41 0.52 -3.43
C GLY A 164 -38.17 0.77 -2.56
N ALA A 165 -38.31 1.56 -1.49
CA ALA A 165 -37.21 1.80 -0.55
C ALA A 165 -36.92 0.56 0.32
N GLN A 166 -37.96 -0.12 0.82
CA GLN A 166 -37.83 -1.35 1.59
C GLN A 166 -37.09 -2.44 0.80
N LEU A 167 -37.41 -2.60 -0.48
CA LEU A 167 -36.82 -3.59 -1.36
C LEU A 167 -35.44 -3.15 -1.90
N GLY A 168 -34.94 -1.97 -1.52
CA GLY A 168 -33.65 -1.44 -1.96
C GLY A 168 -33.62 -0.98 -3.42
N ILE A 169 -34.76 -1.00 -4.12
CA ILE A 169 -34.90 -0.50 -5.50
C ILE A 169 -34.69 1.02 -5.52
N ILE A 170 -35.39 1.73 -4.64
CA ILE A 170 -35.33 3.19 -4.49
C ILE A 170 -34.38 3.54 -3.37
N ILE A 171 -33.32 4.27 -3.68
CA ILE A 171 -32.42 4.87 -2.70
C ILE A 171 -32.43 6.38 -2.89
N GLY A 172 -32.71 7.11 -1.80
CA GLY A 172 -32.67 8.56 -1.76
C GLY A 172 -31.26 9.12 -1.59
N SER A 173 -31.15 10.44 -1.53
CA SER A 173 -29.88 11.15 -1.30
C SER A 173 -29.99 12.05 -0.08
N ASN A 174 -29.05 11.96 0.87
CA ASN A 174 -29.03 12.75 2.11
C ASN A 174 -30.32 12.71 2.95
N GLY A 175 -31.06 11.59 2.86
CA GLY A 175 -32.35 11.39 3.51
C GLY A 175 -33.57 11.94 2.75
N TYR A 176 -33.40 12.40 1.50
CA TYR A 176 -34.47 12.92 0.64
C TYR A 176 -34.76 11.98 -0.54
N PHE A 177 -36.03 11.86 -0.92
CA PHE A 177 -36.48 11.12 -2.10
C PHE A 177 -36.54 12.00 -3.36
N MET A 178 -36.88 13.29 -3.21
CA MET A 178 -37.11 14.29 -4.25
C MET A 178 -38.26 13.92 -5.21
N PRO A 179 -39.52 13.80 -4.73
CA PRO A 179 -40.62 13.19 -5.47
C PRO A 179 -40.96 13.85 -6.81
N GLU A 180 -40.89 15.17 -6.88
CA GLU A 180 -41.27 15.95 -8.07
C GLU A 180 -40.14 16.10 -9.07
N LYS A 181 -38.90 15.79 -8.69
CA LYS A 181 -37.74 15.94 -9.57
C LYS A 181 -37.79 14.90 -10.70
N ASN A 182 -37.51 15.32 -11.92
CA ASN A 182 -37.34 14.43 -13.06
C ASN A 182 -36.10 13.54 -12.87
N ALA A 183 -36.22 12.28 -13.27
CA ALA A 183 -35.12 11.34 -13.20
C ALA A 183 -34.34 11.28 -14.51
N THR A 184 -33.04 10.99 -14.42
CA THR A 184 -32.22 10.77 -15.60
C THR A 184 -32.33 9.33 -16.10
N ILE A 185 -31.94 9.08 -17.35
CA ILE A 185 -31.85 7.73 -17.92
C ILE A 185 -30.98 6.82 -17.04
N GLY A 186 -29.84 7.30 -16.52
CA GLY A 186 -29.01 6.53 -15.59
C GLY A 186 -29.72 6.17 -14.28
N GLN A 187 -30.50 7.08 -13.71
CA GLN A 187 -31.27 6.81 -12.49
C GLN A 187 -32.37 5.79 -12.74
N ALA A 188 -33.11 5.93 -13.84
CA ALA A 188 -34.12 4.95 -14.28
C ALA A 188 -33.49 3.57 -14.48
N ALA A 189 -32.34 3.50 -15.15
CA ALA A 189 -31.61 2.27 -15.39
C ALA A 189 -31.18 1.57 -14.08
N THR A 190 -30.77 2.34 -13.08
CA THR A 190 -30.43 1.81 -11.75
C THR A 190 -31.65 1.22 -11.04
N PHE A 191 -32.81 1.86 -11.13
CA PHE A 191 -34.04 1.34 -10.51
C PHE A 191 -34.50 0.04 -11.18
N ILE A 192 -34.45 0.00 -12.50
CA ILE A 192 -34.86 -1.19 -13.27
C ILE A 192 -33.90 -2.36 -13.05
N GLU A 193 -32.59 -2.12 -13.01
CA GLU A 193 -31.60 -3.17 -12.72
C GLU A 193 -31.85 -3.81 -11.34
N ARG A 194 -32.05 -3.00 -10.31
CA ARG A 194 -32.37 -3.52 -8.96
C ARG A 194 -33.68 -4.29 -8.92
N LEU A 195 -34.72 -3.82 -9.62
CA LEU A 195 -35.98 -4.52 -9.75
C LEU A 195 -35.78 -5.92 -10.36
N MET A 196 -35.05 -6.00 -11.47
CA MET A 196 -34.88 -7.25 -12.20
C MET A 196 -33.94 -8.23 -11.50
N LEU A 197 -32.98 -7.73 -10.71
CA LEU A 197 -32.17 -8.56 -9.81
C LEU A 197 -33.05 -9.27 -8.76
N LEU A 198 -34.06 -8.60 -8.21
CA LEU A 198 -35.00 -9.21 -7.26
C LEU A 198 -35.94 -10.22 -7.95
N ALA A 199 -36.22 -10.05 -9.24
CA ALA A 199 -37.05 -10.94 -10.04
C ALA A 199 -36.31 -12.22 -10.51
N GLY A 200 -35.02 -12.36 -10.21
CA GLY A 200 -34.23 -13.54 -10.59
C GLY A 200 -33.72 -13.55 -12.05
N ASP A 201 -33.93 -12.47 -12.83
CA ASP A 201 -33.36 -12.32 -14.18
C ASP A 201 -31.90 -11.82 -14.09
N GLY A 202 -31.05 -12.66 -13.50
CA GLY A 202 -29.62 -12.41 -13.30
C GLY A 202 -28.75 -12.67 -14.53
N ALA A 203 -29.16 -12.26 -15.74
CA ALA A 203 -28.34 -12.38 -16.93
C ALA A 203 -27.26 -11.30 -17.02
N ALA A 204 -26.33 -11.35 -16.06
CA ALA A 204 -24.89 -11.10 -16.14
C ALA A 204 -24.34 -11.43 -14.74
N ASP A 205 -23.20 -12.11 -14.68
CA ASP A 205 -22.50 -12.47 -13.44
C ASP A 205 -22.23 -11.22 -12.57
N VAL A 206 -23.13 -10.91 -11.62
CA VAL A 206 -22.97 -9.83 -10.62
C VAL A 206 -22.55 -10.40 -9.26
N SER A 207 -21.88 -11.56 -9.24
CA SER A 207 -21.14 -11.96 -8.05
C SER A 207 -20.02 -10.93 -7.82
N THR A 208 -20.24 -10.00 -6.88
CA THR A 208 -19.20 -9.01 -6.52
C THR A 208 -17.99 -9.74 -5.93
N TYR A 209 -18.23 -10.88 -5.29
CA TYR A 209 -17.23 -11.76 -4.72
C TYR A 209 -17.51 -13.20 -5.13
N ALA A 210 -16.47 -14.01 -5.25
CA ALA A 210 -16.60 -15.45 -5.40
C ALA A 210 -15.66 -16.17 -4.45
N ILE A 211 -16.06 -17.37 -4.00
CA ILE A 211 -15.14 -18.30 -3.35
C ILE A 211 -14.55 -19.20 -4.43
N LYS A 212 -13.22 -19.28 -4.46
CA LYS A 212 -12.45 -20.25 -5.26
C LYS A 212 -11.65 -21.15 -4.33
N GLU A 213 -11.47 -22.40 -4.71
CA GLU A 213 -10.62 -23.37 -4.01
C GLU A 213 -9.25 -23.43 -4.66
N ILE A 214 -8.19 -23.46 -3.87
CA ILE A 214 -6.83 -23.69 -4.36
C ILE A 214 -6.62 -25.19 -4.50
N SER A 215 -6.46 -25.66 -5.74
CA SER A 215 -6.19 -27.07 -6.06
C SER A 215 -5.06 -27.16 -7.08
N ASN A 216 -4.06 -27.99 -6.81
CA ASN A 216 -2.90 -28.21 -7.67
C ASN A 216 -2.22 -26.90 -8.17
N GLY A 217 -2.07 -25.91 -7.27
CA GLY A 217 -1.43 -24.64 -7.61
C GLY A 217 -2.27 -23.72 -8.50
N THR A 218 -3.57 -23.98 -8.63
CA THR A 218 -4.50 -23.17 -9.43
C THR A 218 -5.78 -22.86 -8.64
N LEU A 219 -6.50 -21.82 -9.04
CA LEU A 219 -7.81 -21.50 -8.50
C LEU A 219 -8.89 -22.23 -9.31
N VAL A 220 -9.72 -23.02 -8.63
CA VAL A 220 -10.81 -23.79 -9.24
C VAL A 220 -12.14 -23.48 -8.55
N GLY A 221 -13.23 -23.69 -9.27
CA GLY A 221 -14.58 -23.34 -8.81
C GLY A 221 -14.86 -21.83 -8.86
N ASN A 222 -16.14 -21.48 -8.75
CA ASN A 222 -16.58 -20.09 -8.77
C ASN A 222 -17.95 -19.96 -8.07
N GLN A 223 -17.98 -20.17 -6.76
CA GLN A 223 -19.22 -19.96 -6.00
C GLN A 223 -19.41 -18.46 -5.77
N GLY A 224 -20.40 -17.86 -6.43
CA GLY A 224 -20.65 -16.41 -6.40
C GLY A 224 -21.42 -15.93 -5.16
N PHE A 225 -21.13 -14.70 -4.72
CA PHE A 225 -21.75 -14.02 -3.59
C PHE A 225 -21.97 -12.53 -3.88
N ALA A 226 -23.09 -12.01 -3.38
CA ALA A 226 -23.45 -10.59 -3.55
C ALA A 226 -22.59 -9.64 -2.68
N SER A 227 -22.04 -10.12 -1.56
CA SER A 227 -21.23 -9.31 -0.63
C SER A 227 -20.03 -10.09 -0.07
N PHE A 228 -19.04 -9.37 0.44
CA PHE A 228 -17.86 -9.94 1.07
C PHE A 228 -18.25 -10.75 2.31
N ASP A 229 -19.10 -10.19 3.18
CA ASP A 229 -19.54 -10.85 4.42
C ASP A 229 -20.26 -12.18 4.16
N ALA A 230 -21.05 -12.25 3.07
CA ALA A 230 -21.71 -13.49 2.68
C ALA A 230 -20.70 -14.55 2.22
N ALA A 231 -19.69 -14.14 1.43
CA ALA A 231 -18.59 -15.02 1.03
C ALA A 231 -17.74 -15.45 2.24
N GLU A 232 -17.44 -14.53 3.17
CA GLU A 232 -16.65 -14.82 4.36
C GLU A 232 -17.33 -15.86 5.27
N LYS A 233 -18.63 -15.73 5.49
CA LYS A 233 -19.42 -16.71 6.26
C LYS A 233 -19.48 -18.09 5.59
N ALA A 234 -19.29 -18.15 4.28
CA ALA A 234 -19.36 -19.40 3.50
C ALA A 234 -18.01 -20.10 3.32
N ILE A 235 -16.89 -19.48 3.73
CA ILE A 235 -15.59 -20.16 3.78
C ILE A 235 -15.64 -21.26 4.84
N THR A 236 -15.24 -22.47 4.45
CA THR A 236 -15.19 -23.65 5.32
C THR A 236 -13.82 -24.35 5.32
N LYS A 237 -12.98 -24.09 4.31
CA LYS A 237 -11.64 -24.70 4.18
C LYS A 237 -10.54 -23.65 4.14
N ASN A 238 -9.35 -24.01 4.63
CA ASN A 238 -8.16 -23.18 4.51
C ASN A 238 -7.63 -23.08 3.07
N THR A 239 -8.04 -23.98 2.17
CA THR A 239 -7.72 -23.92 0.73
C THR A 239 -8.61 -22.93 -0.04
N GLN A 240 -9.65 -22.39 0.58
CA GLN A 240 -10.56 -21.44 -0.06
C GLN A 240 -10.04 -20.00 0.06
N VAL A 241 -10.30 -19.22 -0.99
CA VAL A 241 -10.02 -17.78 -1.06
C VAL A 241 -11.28 -17.04 -1.53
N ILE A 242 -11.42 -15.78 -1.10
CA ILE A 242 -12.41 -14.87 -1.69
C ILE A 242 -11.72 -14.08 -2.79
N VAL A 243 -12.32 -14.05 -3.97
CA VAL A 243 -11.90 -13.25 -5.11
C VAL A 243 -12.92 -12.18 -5.45
N GLN A 244 -12.45 -11.04 -5.95
CA GLN A 244 -13.26 -9.96 -6.53
C GLN A 244 -12.60 -9.55 -7.84
N LYS A 245 -13.33 -9.63 -8.97
CA LYS A 245 -12.78 -9.34 -10.31
C LYS A 245 -11.44 -10.07 -10.55
N ASP A 246 -11.41 -11.36 -10.23
CA ASP A 246 -10.24 -12.27 -10.29
C ASP A 246 -9.04 -11.92 -9.39
N LYS A 247 -9.15 -10.88 -8.55
CA LYS A 247 -8.16 -10.57 -7.52
C LYS A 247 -8.52 -11.28 -6.21
N ILE A 248 -7.57 -11.98 -5.61
CA ILE A 248 -7.72 -12.52 -4.24
C ILE A 248 -7.80 -11.33 -3.27
N VAL A 249 -8.92 -11.26 -2.53
CA VAL A 249 -9.17 -10.25 -1.49
C VAL A 249 -9.20 -10.86 -0.09
N LYS A 250 -9.33 -12.18 0.05
CA LYS A 250 -9.16 -12.89 1.32
C LYS A 250 -8.53 -14.26 1.12
N MET A 251 -7.60 -14.62 2.00
CA MET A 251 -6.98 -15.94 2.06
C MET A 251 -6.76 -16.38 3.51
N SER A 252 -6.47 -17.67 3.71
CA SER A 252 -6.15 -18.23 5.04
C SER A 252 -4.68 -18.05 5.42
N SER A 253 -3.77 -18.18 4.45
CA SER A 253 -2.33 -18.14 4.66
C SER A 253 -1.62 -17.71 3.37
N GLY A 254 -0.55 -16.92 3.53
CA GLY A 254 0.19 -16.34 2.42
C GLY A 254 0.87 -15.06 2.85
N TYR A 255 1.10 -14.19 1.87
CA TYR A 255 1.75 -12.91 2.08
C TYR A 255 1.19 -11.84 1.15
N VAL A 256 1.45 -10.60 1.50
CA VAL A 256 0.95 -9.42 0.80
C VAL A 256 2.12 -8.75 0.10
N VAL A 257 1.91 -8.30 -1.13
CA VAL A 257 2.91 -7.53 -1.88
C VAL A 257 2.31 -6.18 -2.25
N THR A 258 3.04 -5.09 -2.01
CA THR A 258 2.60 -3.76 -2.44
C THR A 258 2.71 -3.62 -3.95
N ASN A 259 1.69 -3.06 -4.60
CA ASN A 259 1.68 -2.86 -6.05
C ASN A 259 2.60 -1.68 -6.44
N ASN A 260 2.51 -0.61 -5.66
CA ASN A 260 3.24 0.65 -5.82
C ASN A 260 3.70 1.16 -4.44
N TYR A 261 4.28 2.36 -4.41
CA TYR A 261 4.54 3.06 -3.16
C TYR A 261 3.24 3.25 -2.37
N VAL A 262 3.27 2.96 -1.06
CA VAL A 262 2.11 3.08 -0.16
C VAL A 262 2.52 3.66 1.19
N ALA A 263 1.53 4.24 1.88
CA ALA A 263 1.64 4.59 3.29
C ALA A 263 0.97 3.49 4.14
N LEU A 264 1.77 2.79 4.93
CA LEU A 264 1.29 1.84 5.93
C LEU A 264 0.83 2.61 7.18
N TYR A 265 -0.45 2.52 7.52
CA TYR A 265 -0.98 3.04 8.78
C TYR A 265 -0.63 2.05 9.90
N SER A 266 0.39 2.37 10.69
CA SER A 266 0.86 1.48 11.76
C SER A 266 0.00 1.62 13.01
N GLU A 267 -0.35 0.48 13.62
CA GLU A 267 -1.02 0.44 14.94
C GLU A 267 -0.02 0.70 16.07
N THR A 268 1.26 0.38 15.85
CA THR A 268 2.31 0.42 16.87
C THR A 268 3.06 1.75 16.90
N ILE A 269 3.32 2.32 15.72
CA ILE A 269 3.85 3.69 15.55
C ILE A 269 2.65 4.49 15.09
N LYS A 270 2.16 5.43 15.90
CA LYS A 270 0.99 6.28 15.58
C LYS A 270 1.31 7.28 14.45
N ASP A 271 1.69 6.76 13.29
CA ASP A 271 2.21 7.49 12.15
C ASP A 271 2.10 6.64 10.88
N GLN A 272 2.24 7.29 9.72
CA GLN A 272 2.31 6.64 8.41
C GLN A 272 3.75 6.26 8.09
N ILE A 273 3.95 5.01 7.68
CA ILE A 273 5.25 4.49 7.28
C ILE A 273 5.27 4.36 5.76
N ALA A 274 6.20 5.06 5.12
CA ALA A 274 6.46 4.94 3.70
C ALA A 274 6.98 3.54 3.36
N VAL A 275 6.37 2.88 2.37
CA VAL A 275 6.80 1.56 1.88
C VAL A 275 6.89 1.60 0.36
N ALA A 276 8.02 1.14 -0.18
CA ALA A 276 8.21 0.96 -1.62
C ALA A 276 7.23 -0.06 -2.21
N GLY A 277 6.96 0.07 -3.52
CA GLY A 277 6.27 -0.96 -4.28
C GLY A 277 7.08 -2.26 -4.34
N ASN A 278 6.42 -3.37 -4.64
CA ASN A 278 7.02 -4.70 -4.71
C ASN A 278 7.55 -5.20 -3.35
N THR A 279 7.05 -4.67 -2.24
CA THR A 279 7.47 -5.04 -0.89
C THR A 279 6.61 -6.17 -0.36
N GLU A 280 7.25 -7.27 0.04
CA GLU A 280 6.62 -8.40 0.73
C GLU A 280 6.31 -8.06 2.20
N MET A 281 5.13 -8.46 2.67
CA MET A 281 4.67 -8.34 4.04
C MET A 281 3.93 -9.59 4.49
N GLU A 282 3.94 -9.85 5.80
CA GLU A 282 3.15 -10.93 6.37
C GLU A 282 1.67 -10.58 6.29
N TYR A 283 0.86 -11.50 5.77
CA TYR A 283 -0.59 -11.38 5.82
C TYR A 283 -1.10 -11.75 7.22
N ILE A 284 -1.92 -10.89 7.83
CA ILE A 284 -2.63 -11.19 9.09
C ILE A 284 -4.10 -11.48 8.81
N SER A 285 -4.80 -10.55 8.16
CA SER A 285 -6.21 -10.68 7.81
C SER A 285 -6.59 -9.68 6.72
N SER A 286 -7.80 -9.81 6.18
CA SER A 286 -8.40 -8.80 5.30
C SER A 286 -9.91 -8.82 5.38
N ASP A 287 -10.49 -7.66 5.05
CA ASP A 287 -11.92 -7.42 4.85
C ASP A 287 -12.16 -6.87 3.42
N ALA A 288 -13.39 -6.45 3.12
CA ALA A 288 -13.78 -5.93 1.81
C ALA A 288 -12.97 -4.69 1.35
N THR A 289 -12.38 -3.95 2.28
CA THR A 289 -11.78 -2.62 2.05
C THR A 289 -10.27 -2.59 2.27
N GLN A 290 -9.78 -3.34 3.26
CA GLN A 290 -8.41 -3.25 3.72
C GLN A 290 -7.80 -4.62 4.06
N VAL A 291 -6.48 -4.61 4.18
CA VAL A 291 -5.65 -5.76 4.48
C VAL A 291 -4.79 -5.39 5.67
N LYS A 292 -4.89 -6.20 6.73
CA LYS A 292 -4.03 -6.10 7.92
C LYS A 292 -2.76 -6.90 7.67
N VAL A 293 -1.61 -6.25 7.84
CA VAL A 293 -0.30 -6.79 7.51
C VAL A 293 0.70 -6.60 8.64
N ARG A 294 1.77 -7.39 8.64
CA ARG A 294 2.97 -7.13 9.44
C ARG A 294 4.17 -6.83 8.55
N LEU A 295 4.84 -5.70 8.81
CA LEU A 295 6.08 -5.29 8.15
C LEU A 295 7.15 -5.01 9.20
N ALA A 296 8.26 -5.75 9.16
CA ALA A 296 9.35 -5.63 10.13
C ALA A 296 8.92 -5.76 11.60
N GLY A 297 7.81 -6.46 11.89
CA GLY A 297 7.22 -6.55 13.23
C GLY A 297 6.16 -5.49 13.54
N GLN A 298 6.01 -4.46 12.71
CA GLN A 298 4.93 -3.46 12.83
C GLN A 298 3.64 -3.98 12.22
N VAL A 299 2.55 -3.89 12.96
CA VAL A 299 1.23 -4.21 12.44
C VAL A 299 0.58 -2.95 11.88
N GLY A 300 -0.06 -3.05 10.72
CA GLY A 300 -0.77 -1.93 10.11
C GLY A 300 -1.75 -2.35 9.02
N TYR A 301 -2.37 -1.36 8.39
CA TYR A 301 -3.39 -1.55 7.37
C TYR A 301 -3.02 -0.91 6.03
N LEU A 302 -3.39 -1.60 4.95
CA LEU A 302 -3.30 -1.13 3.57
C LEU A 302 -4.64 -1.33 2.86
N LYS A 303 -4.95 -0.50 1.86
CA LYS A 303 -6.17 -0.67 1.07
C LYS A 303 -6.04 -1.90 0.17
N GLN A 304 -7.15 -2.60 -0.06
CA GLN A 304 -7.20 -3.73 -1.00
C GLN A 304 -6.64 -3.36 -2.37
N ALA A 305 -6.93 -2.17 -2.89
CA ALA A 305 -6.47 -1.72 -4.21
C ALA A 305 -4.93 -1.65 -4.33
N ASP A 306 -4.22 -1.37 -3.24
CA ASP A 306 -2.80 -1.04 -3.25
C ASP A 306 -1.88 -2.27 -3.13
N VAL A 307 -2.46 -3.44 -2.90
CA VAL A 307 -1.72 -4.68 -2.64
C VAL A 307 -2.19 -5.84 -3.49
N THR A 308 -1.39 -6.90 -3.51
CA THR A 308 -1.72 -8.21 -4.07
C THR A 308 -1.55 -9.26 -2.98
N LEU A 309 -2.58 -10.09 -2.75
CA LEU A 309 -2.52 -11.22 -1.81
C LEU A 309 -2.05 -12.47 -2.56
N ILE A 310 -1.04 -13.14 -2.03
CA ILE A 310 -0.44 -14.33 -2.64
C ILE A 310 -0.45 -15.46 -1.61
N PRO A 311 -1.36 -16.45 -1.77
CA PRO A 311 -1.32 -17.67 -0.98
C PRO A 311 0.02 -18.40 -1.15
N PHE A 312 0.54 -19.02 -0.07
CA PHE A 312 1.82 -19.74 -0.16
C PHE A 312 1.80 -20.85 -1.22
N SER A 313 0.67 -21.55 -1.36
CA SER A 313 0.46 -22.60 -2.37
C SER A 313 0.43 -22.10 -3.81
N LEU A 314 0.27 -20.79 -4.03
CA LEU A 314 0.32 -20.13 -5.35
C LEU A 314 1.62 -19.34 -5.55
N SER A 315 2.53 -19.36 -4.56
CA SER A 315 3.78 -18.61 -4.60
C SER A 315 4.73 -19.16 -5.66
N LYS A 316 5.23 -18.29 -6.53
CA LYS A 316 6.30 -18.61 -7.50
C LYS A 316 7.71 -18.45 -6.91
N GLY A 317 7.81 -17.77 -5.78
CA GLY A 317 9.06 -17.42 -5.14
C GLY A 317 8.86 -16.33 -4.10
N ARG A 318 9.84 -16.23 -3.19
CA ARG A 318 9.89 -15.26 -2.10
C ARG A 318 11.33 -14.84 -1.85
N SER A 319 11.49 -13.64 -1.30
CA SER A 319 12.78 -13.21 -0.75
C SER A 319 13.21 -14.15 0.37
N TYR A 320 14.51 -14.46 0.44
CA TYR A 320 15.04 -15.40 1.43
C TYR A 320 16.45 -15.03 1.84
N TYR A 321 16.83 -15.48 3.03
CA TYR A 321 18.17 -15.40 3.58
C TYR A 321 18.88 -16.74 3.41
N SER A 322 20.18 -16.70 3.17
CA SER A 322 21.03 -17.89 3.10
C SER A 322 22.39 -17.62 3.75
N ASN A 323 23.01 -18.68 4.27
CA ASN A 323 24.42 -18.66 4.63
C ASN A 323 25.27 -18.98 3.39
N GLU A 324 26.03 -18.01 2.91
CA GLU A 324 27.03 -18.17 1.87
C GLU A 324 28.41 -17.90 2.48
N ASN A 325 29.22 -18.96 2.66
CA ASN A 325 30.59 -18.87 3.18
C ASN A 325 30.72 -18.14 4.54
N GLY A 326 29.77 -18.35 5.44
CA GLY A 326 29.75 -17.72 6.77
C GLY A 326 29.13 -16.33 6.79
N GLU A 327 28.60 -15.84 5.66
CA GLU A 327 27.90 -14.56 5.56
C GLU A 327 26.41 -14.78 5.33
N ILE A 328 25.58 -14.01 6.02
CA ILE A 328 24.15 -13.98 5.74
C ILE A 328 23.92 -13.08 4.52
N LYS A 329 23.36 -13.66 3.47
CA LYS A 329 22.96 -12.96 2.25
C LYS A 329 21.45 -12.92 2.16
N HIS A 330 20.90 -11.76 1.84
CA HIS A 330 19.47 -11.61 1.58
C HIS A 330 19.26 -11.51 0.06
N THR A 331 18.52 -12.47 -0.49
CA THR A 331 18.18 -12.53 -1.92
C THR A 331 16.74 -12.05 -2.10
N LEU A 332 16.57 -11.02 -2.92
CA LEU A 332 15.27 -10.38 -3.15
C LEU A 332 14.55 -10.99 -4.35
N TYR A 333 13.25 -11.22 -4.18
CA TYR A 333 12.37 -11.67 -5.25
C TYR A 333 11.54 -10.49 -5.77
N ASP A 334 11.51 -10.33 -7.09
CA ASP A 334 10.69 -9.33 -7.77
C ASP A 334 9.38 -9.96 -8.23
N TYR A 335 8.27 -9.55 -7.62
CA TYR A 335 6.94 -10.08 -7.90
C TYR A 335 6.34 -9.56 -9.21
N LYS A 336 6.85 -8.45 -9.76
CA LYS A 336 6.42 -7.95 -11.07
C LYS A 336 6.98 -8.82 -12.19
N THR A 337 8.24 -9.22 -12.09
CA THR A 337 8.92 -10.04 -13.10
C THR A 337 8.92 -11.53 -12.81
N ASN A 338 8.53 -11.94 -11.60
CA ASN A 338 8.61 -13.31 -11.09
C ASN A 338 10.03 -13.90 -11.17
N LYS A 339 11.03 -13.08 -10.82
CA LYS A 339 12.45 -13.45 -10.86
C LYS A 339 13.17 -12.95 -9.62
N TYR A 340 14.25 -13.63 -9.26
CA TYR A 340 15.21 -13.08 -8.30
C TYR A 340 15.95 -11.91 -8.95
N SER A 341 15.93 -10.74 -8.30
CA SER A 341 16.37 -9.48 -8.91
C SER A 341 17.73 -9.01 -8.42
N SER A 342 17.99 -9.14 -7.12
CA SER A 342 19.20 -8.64 -6.48
C SER A 342 19.48 -9.39 -5.18
N SER A 343 20.70 -9.25 -4.68
CA SER A 343 21.08 -9.77 -3.37
C SER A 343 22.13 -8.89 -2.73
N TYR A 344 22.22 -8.92 -1.41
CA TYR A 344 23.25 -8.20 -0.67
C TYR A 344 23.68 -8.98 0.56
N VAL A 345 24.96 -8.83 0.93
CA VAL A 345 25.49 -9.34 2.20
C VAL A 345 24.96 -8.44 3.31
N TYR A 346 24.25 -9.06 4.26
CA TYR A 346 23.66 -8.40 5.42
C TYR A 346 24.63 -8.38 6.61
N GLY A 347 25.44 -9.43 6.78
CA GLY A 347 26.44 -9.52 7.85
C GLY A 347 27.02 -10.93 7.97
N LYS A 348 27.54 -11.26 9.15
CA LYS A 348 27.95 -12.63 9.50
C LYS A 348 26.74 -13.53 9.72
N ALA A 349 26.81 -14.76 9.23
CA ALA A 349 25.76 -15.75 9.41
C ALA A 349 25.66 -16.19 10.88
N PRO A 350 24.44 -16.22 11.48
CA PRO A 350 24.21 -16.83 12.77
C PRO A 350 24.54 -18.32 12.76
N ALA A 351 24.97 -18.88 13.89
CA ALA A 351 25.40 -20.28 14.00
C ALA A 351 24.33 -21.31 13.58
N PHE A 352 23.03 -20.97 13.72
CA PHE A 352 21.95 -21.86 13.31
C PHE A 352 21.73 -21.89 11.78
N MET A 353 22.30 -20.96 11.01
CA MET A 353 22.14 -20.92 9.56
C MET A 353 23.14 -21.83 8.87
N LYS A 354 22.64 -22.90 8.26
CA LYS A 354 23.44 -23.86 7.50
C LYS A 354 23.61 -23.42 6.05
N GLN A 355 24.77 -23.72 5.49
CA GLN A 355 25.06 -23.46 4.08
C GLN A 355 24.12 -24.27 3.18
N GLY A 356 23.62 -23.65 2.11
CA GLY A 356 22.69 -24.28 1.15
C GLY A 356 21.22 -24.30 1.58
N GLU A 357 20.88 -23.94 2.82
CA GLU A 357 19.49 -23.81 3.27
C GLU A 357 18.92 -22.40 3.02
N LYS A 358 17.61 -22.33 2.78
CA LYS A 358 16.85 -21.07 2.69
C LYS A 358 16.13 -20.77 4.00
N TYR A 359 16.30 -19.56 4.48
CA TYR A 359 15.65 -19.01 5.67
C TYR A 359 14.74 -17.84 5.30
N TYR A 360 13.66 -17.66 6.05
CA TYR A 360 12.70 -16.58 5.84
C TYR A 360 12.55 -15.78 7.12
N SER A 361 12.32 -14.47 7.01
CA SER A 361 12.08 -13.62 8.17
C SER A 361 11.22 -12.43 7.79
N TRP A 362 10.21 -12.15 8.62
CA TRP A 362 9.35 -10.98 8.49
C TRP A 362 9.98 -9.70 9.05
N ASN A 363 11.00 -9.86 9.91
CA ASN A 363 11.60 -8.74 10.64
C ASN A 363 13.13 -8.72 10.64
N GLY A 364 13.78 -9.69 9.99
CA GLY A 364 15.23 -9.83 9.96
C GLY A 364 15.86 -10.28 11.28
N ILE A 365 15.05 -10.68 12.26
CA ILE A 365 15.48 -11.09 13.61
C ILE A 365 15.11 -12.54 13.89
N TYR A 366 13.85 -12.90 13.67
CA TYR A 366 13.36 -14.28 13.83
C TYR A 366 13.36 -14.97 12.48
N PHE A 367 14.08 -16.09 12.39
CA PHE A 367 14.25 -16.83 11.14
C PHE A 367 13.51 -18.16 11.21
N THR A 368 12.83 -18.49 10.12
CA THR A 368 12.15 -19.78 9.89
C THR A 368 12.70 -20.46 8.65
N ASN A 369 12.41 -21.76 8.47
CA ASN A 369 12.65 -22.45 7.20
C ASN A 369 11.41 -22.39 6.29
N GLY A 370 11.49 -23.02 5.11
CA GLY A 370 10.37 -23.07 4.15
C GLY A 370 9.07 -23.71 4.67
N ASN A 371 9.14 -24.51 5.73
CA ASN A 371 7.96 -25.10 6.40
C ASN A 371 7.49 -24.25 7.59
N SER A 372 7.95 -23.00 7.70
CA SER A 372 7.65 -22.07 8.79
C SER A 372 8.07 -22.54 10.19
N SER A 373 8.94 -23.55 10.28
CA SER A 373 9.50 -23.98 11.57
C SER A 373 10.52 -22.95 12.04
N SER A 374 10.42 -22.51 13.29
CA SER A 374 11.38 -21.59 13.91
C SER A 374 12.80 -22.19 13.88
N LYS A 375 13.79 -21.38 13.50
CA LYS A 375 15.20 -21.76 13.40
C LYS A 375 16.09 -21.01 14.39
N GLY A 376 15.80 -19.74 14.65
CA GLY A 376 16.53 -18.97 15.63
C GLY A 376 16.21 -17.49 15.60
N GLU A 377 16.70 -16.80 16.63
CA GLU A 377 16.71 -15.35 16.79
C GLU A 377 18.14 -14.86 16.59
N ALA A 378 18.35 -13.80 15.80
CA ALA A 378 19.65 -13.18 15.61
C ALA A 378 19.53 -11.68 15.37
N TYR A 379 20.34 -10.89 16.06
CA TYR A 379 20.44 -9.45 15.86
C TYR A 379 21.75 -9.13 15.14
N ASN A 380 21.69 -8.52 13.96
CA ASN A 380 22.91 -8.04 13.31
C ASN A 380 23.52 -6.88 14.10
N TYR A 381 24.79 -7.01 14.50
CA TYR A 381 25.45 -6.00 15.33
C TYR A 381 25.35 -4.59 14.75
N TYR A 382 25.73 -4.41 13.48
CA TYR A 382 25.78 -3.10 12.84
C TYR A 382 24.40 -2.51 12.52
N GLN A 383 23.37 -3.35 12.37
CA GLN A 383 22.00 -2.85 12.19
C GLN A 383 21.43 -2.25 13.49
N PHE A 384 21.86 -2.78 14.63
CA PHE A 384 21.41 -2.40 15.97
C PHE A 384 22.41 -1.54 16.74
N LEU A 385 23.59 -1.27 16.17
CA LEU A 385 24.62 -0.43 16.79
C LEU A 385 24.17 1.04 16.81
N PRO A 386 23.96 1.65 18.00
CA PRO A 386 23.58 3.05 18.07
C PRO A 386 24.64 3.95 17.46
N ALA A 387 24.19 4.98 16.75
CA ALA A 387 25.02 5.94 16.02
C ALA A 387 26.01 6.67 16.91
N ARG A 388 25.81 6.65 18.24
CA ARG A 388 26.74 7.18 19.25
C ARG A 388 28.00 6.33 19.45
N ALA A 389 28.01 5.08 18.99
CA ALA A 389 29.20 4.23 19.07
C ALA A 389 30.40 4.91 18.39
N THR A 390 31.57 4.84 18.99
CA THR A 390 32.81 5.36 18.39
C THR A 390 33.54 4.22 17.68
N THR A 391 34.04 4.47 16.48
CA THR A 391 34.90 3.49 15.78
C THR A 391 36.37 3.60 16.19
N GLN A 392 37.07 2.46 16.22
CA GLN A 392 38.51 2.39 16.50
C GLN A 392 39.39 2.66 15.28
N TYR A 393 38.85 2.71 14.06
CA TYR A 393 39.67 2.97 12.87
C TYR A 393 40.14 4.43 12.81
N THR A 394 41.37 4.58 12.30
CA THR A 394 41.94 5.89 11.98
C THR A 394 41.43 6.40 10.64
N ALA A 395 41.71 7.67 10.33
CA ALA A 395 41.40 8.26 9.03
C ALA A 395 42.08 7.50 7.89
N GLU A 396 43.35 7.12 8.08
CA GLU A 396 44.18 6.45 7.07
C GLU A 396 43.66 5.04 6.76
N GLU A 397 43.19 4.32 7.78
CA GLU A 397 42.59 2.99 7.60
C GLU A 397 41.27 3.06 6.84
N ILE A 398 40.47 4.09 7.14
CA ILE A 398 39.23 4.37 6.40
C ILE A 398 39.53 4.68 4.92
N ASP A 399 40.51 5.54 4.65
CA ASP A 399 40.91 5.89 3.28
C ASP A 399 41.50 4.69 2.53
N ALA A 400 42.29 3.85 3.18
CA ALA A 400 42.81 2.62 2.62
C ALA A 400 41.68 1.65 2.23
N TYR A 401 40.67 1.48 3.09
CA TYR A 401 39.48 0.70 2.76
C TYR A 401 38.71 1.29 1.57
N ILE A 402 38.51 2.61 1.54
CA ILE A 402 37.80 3.28 0.45
C ILE A 402 38.49 2.98 -0.88
N LEU A 403 39.81 3.17 -0.98
CA LEU A 403 40.56 2.91 -2.20
C LEU A 403 40.47 1.44 -2.63
N ASN A 404 40.67 0.50 -1.70
CA ASN A 404 40.55 -0.92 -1.98
C ASN A 404 39.14 -1.29 -2.49
N LYS A 405 38.10 -0.74 -1.87
CA LYS A 405 36.72 -1.02 -2.25
C LYS A 405 36.37 -0.40 -3.61
N LEU A 406 36.90 0.78 -3.92
CA LEU A 406 36.75 1.43 -5.22
C LEU A 406 37.41 0.60 -6.32
N ALA A 407 38.62 0.06 -6.07
CA ALA A 407 39.28 -0.85 -7.01
C ALA A 407 38.46 -2.13 -7.24
N GLU A 408 37.87 -2.70 -6.19
CA GLU A 408 36.99 -3.86 -6.30
C GLU A 408 35.76 -3.57 -7.17
N VAL A 409 35.03 -2.47 -6.92
CA VAL A 409 33.83 -2.14 -7.71
C VAL A 409 34.17 -1.71 -9.14
N GLU A 410 35.31 -1.04 -9.37
CA GLU A 410 35.79 -0.71 -10.72
C GLU A 410 36.11 -1.99 -11.52
N SER A 411 36.72 -2.99 -10.87
CA SER A 411 37.06 -4.27 -11.51
C SER A 411 35.85 -5.07 -11.99
N THR A 412 34.63 -4.74 -11.53
CA THR A 412 33.40 -5.38 -12.01
C THR A 412 33.07 -5.06 -13.47
N GLY A 413 33.68 -4.01 -14.04
CA GLY A 413 33.42 -3.56 -15.41
C GLY A 413 32.06 -2.88 -15.60
N ILE A 414 31.30 -2.65 -14.53
CA ILE A 414 30.03 -1.94 -14.58
C ILE A 414 30.31 -0.46 -14.91
N THR A 415 29.67 0.06 -15.96
CA THR A 415 29.89 1.43 -16.47
C THR A 415 29.81 2.51 -15.39
N LEU A 416 28.90 2.38 -14.41
CA LEU A 416 28.75 3.31 -13.30
C LEU A 416 30.03 3.48 -12.46
N TYR A 417 30.84 2.42 -12.34
CA TYR A 417 32.06 2.41 -11.54
C TYR A 417 33.33 2.59 -12.38
N LYS A 418 33.19 3.00 -13.64
CA LYS A 418 34.35 3.31 -14.49
C LYS A 418 35.18 4.44 -13.87
N ASP A 419 36.48 4.20 -13.74
CA ASP A 419 37.46 5.11 -13.13
C ASP A 419 37.12 5.47 -11.66
N ALA A 420 36.36 4.64 -10.93
CA ALA A 420 35.95 4.91 -9.56
C ALA A 420 37.12 5.17 -8.61
N THR A 421 38.26 4.52 -8.83
CA THR A 421 39.54 4.72 -8.09
C THR A 421 40.12 6.12 -8.24
N THR A 422 39.69 6.91 -9.24
CA THR A 422 40.16 8.27 -9.47
C THR A 422 39.06 9.32 -9.39
N LYS A 423 37.80 8.95 -9.66
CA LYS A 423 36.67 9.89 -9.72
C LYS A 423 35.76 9.88 -8.50
N SER A 424 35.79 8.83 -7.68
CA SER A 424 34.85 8.73 -6.58
C SER A 424 34.99 9.90 -5.61
N LYS A 425 33.84 10.44 -5.20
CA LYS A 425 33.73 11.47 -4.16
C LYS A 425 34.00 10.96 -2.75
N LEU A 426 34.29 9.67 -2.58
CA LEU A 426 34.67 9.09 -1.29
C LEU A 426 36.18 9.18 -1.01
N ILE A 427 37.01 9.42 -2.03
CA ILE A 427 38.47 9.43 -1.89
C ILE A 427 38.90 10.53 -0.90
N GLY A 428 39.66 10.16 0.14
CA GLY A 428 40.21 11.08 1.13
C GLY A 428 39.22 11.53 2.22
N LEU A 429 38.09 10.85 2.39
CA LEU A 429 37.09 11.20 3.40
C LEU A 429 37.47 10.82 4.83
N GLY A 430 38.47 9.97 5.04
CA GLY A 430 38.84 9.46 6.36
C GLY A 430 39.02 10.56 7.40
N LYS A 431 39.76 11.63 7.06
CA LYS A 431 39.98 12.78 7.96
C LYS A 431 38.67 13.46 8.35
N THR A 432 37.86 13.83 7.37
CA THR A 432 36.56 14.50 7.61
C THR A 432 35.63 13.64 8.45
N LEU A 433 35.57 12.33 8.19
CA LEU A 433 34.73 11.41 8.95
C LEU A 433 35.13 11.35 10.43
N LYS A 434 36.44 11.32 10.72
CA LYS A 434 36.93 11.34 12.11
C LYS A 434 36.74 12.69 12.80
N GLU A 435 36.88 13.81 12.08
CA GLU A 435 36.57 15.15 12.62
C GLU A 435 35.09 15.29 12.99
N VAL A 436 34.19 14.78 12.15
CA VAL A 436 32.75 14.74 12.42
C VAL A 436 32.45 13.84 13.61
N GLU A 437 32.98 12.62 13.65
CA GLU A 437 32.78 11.73 14.80
C GLU A 437 33.27 12.36 16.11
N ALA A 438 34.43 13.02 16.09
CA ALA A 438 34.99 13.67 17.26
C ALA A 438 34.08 14.78 17.81
N SER A 439 33.51 15.60 16.92
CA SER A 439 32.70 16.77 17.26
C SER A 439 31.23 16.44 17.55
N SER A 440 30.60 15.60 16.75
CA SER A 440 29.17 15.28 16.86
C SER A 440 28.88 14.00 17.63
N LYS A 441 29.90 13.17 17.92
CA LYS A 441 29.75 11.82 18.49
C LYS A 441 28.81 10.97 17.64
N ILE A 442 28.98 10.98 16.33
CA ILE A 442 28.30 10.09 15.39
C ILE A 442 29.35 9.22 14.70
N ASN A 443 29.15 7.90 14.75
CA ASN A 443 30.07 6.91 14.26
C ASN A 443 30.53 7.19 12.80
N ALA A 444 31.85 7.27 12.60
CA ALA A 444 32.44 7.57 11.29
C ALA A 444 32.13 6.49 10.24
N MET A 445 32.14 5.21 10.62
CA MET A 445 31.88 4.08 9.72
C MET A 445 30.40 3.98 9.33
N LEU A 446 29.48 4.40 10.19
CA LEU A 446 28.07 4.56 9.85
C LEU A 446 27.89 5.61 8.74
N ILE A 447 28.53 6.78 8.89
CA ILE A 447 28.45 7.84 7.87
C ILE A 447 29.06 7.37 6.55
N LEU A 448 30.18 6.64 6.60
CA LEU A 448 30.76 6.02 5.40
C LEU A 448 29.82 5.00 4.77
N ALA A 449 29.19 4.12 5.55
CA ALA A 449 28.25 3.13 5.05
C ALA A 449 27.03 3.78 4.37
N LEU A 450 26.51 4.87 4.94
CA LEU A 450 25.49 5.70 4.32
C LEU A 450 25.99 6.30 3.01
N ALA A 451 27.16 6.91 3.01
CA ALA A 451 27.75 7.52 1.82
C ALA A 451 27.92 6.50 0.69
N GLN A 452 28.45 5.32 0.99
CA GLN A 452 28.59 4.24 0.03
C GLN A 452 27.26 3.81 -0.59
N HIS A 453 26.21 3.72 0.23
CA HIS A 453 24.90 3.27 -0.18
C HIS A 453 24.17 4.32 -1.04
N GLU A 454 24.07 5.55 -0.55
CA GLU A 454 23.25 6.61 -1.15
C GLU A 454 23.88 7.20 -2.42
N SER A 455 25.20 7.13 -2.56
CA SER A 455 25.93 7.75 -3.68
C SER A 455 26.50 6.76 -4.68
N ALA A 456 26.18 5.47 -4.56
CA ALA A 456 26.85 4.40 -5.31
C ALA A 456 28.38 4.54 -5.21
N TYR A 457 28.92 4.43 -4.00
CA TYR A 457 30.36 4.60 -3.72
C TYR A 457 30.93 5.94 -4.23
N GLY A 458 30.16 7.04 -4.17
CA GLY A 458 30.57 8.37 -4.60
C GLY A 458 30.52 8.60 -6.10
N MET A 459 29.92 7.69 -6.88
CA MET A 459 29.92 7.73 -8.35
C MET A 459 28.60 8.20 -8.96
N SER A 460 27.53 8.37 -8.17
CA SER A 460 26.25 8.88 -8.67
C SER A 460 26.38 10.29 -9.26
N ASP A 461 25.50 10.64 -10.21
CA ASP A 461 25.51 11.97 -10.83
C ASP A 461 25.35 13.09 -9.81
N HIS A 462 24.54 12.89 -8.76
CA HIS A 462 24.40 13.86 -7.68
C HIS A 462 25.69 14.02 -6.87
N ALA A 463 26.39 12.93 -6.56
CA ALA A 463 27.68 13.01 -5.89
C ALA A 463 28.70 13.77 -6.76
N GLN A 464 28.82 13.38 -8.03
CA GLN A 464 29.78 13.94 -8.97
C GLN A 464 29.56 15.44 -9.21
N ASN A 465 28.31 15.84 -9.49
CA ASN A 465 27.98 17.19 -9.93
C ASN A 465 27.62 18.15 -8.79
N LEU A 466 27.04 17.63 -7.70
CA LEU A 466 26.49 18.44 -6.61
C LEU A 466 27.23 18.27 -5.29
N ASN A 467 28.24 17.40 -5.21
CA ASN A 467 28.86 16.98 -3.95
C ASN A 467 27.82 16.49 -2.91
N ASN A 468 26.69 15.94 -3.38
CA ASN A 468 25.61 15.46 -2.53
C ASN A 468 25.61 13.94 -2.49
N LEU A 469 26.23 13.36 -1.46
CA LEU A 469 26.34 11.92 -1.30
C LEU A 469 25.05 11.27 -0.81
N PHE A 470 24.23 12.00 -0.05
CA PHE A 470 23.09 11.43 0.68
C PHE A 470 21.72 11.82 0.09
N GLY A 471 21.71 12.41 -1.12
CA GLY A 471 20.46 12.85 -1.75
C GLY A 471 19.69 13.90 -0.94
N LEU A 472 20.38 14.70 -0.10
CA LEU A 472 19.69 15.66 0.77
C LEU A 472 18.98 16.73 -0.05
N TYR A 473 17.75 17.07 0.35
CA TYR A 473 16.88 18.07 -0.30
C TYR A 473 16.43 17.72 -1.72
N VAL A 474 16.60 16.47 -2.16
CA VAL A 474 16.02 15.99 -3.43
C VAL A 474 14.61 15.50 -3.13
N TYR A 475 13.59 16.20 -3.63
CA TYR A 475 12.18 15.81 -3.48
C TYR A 475 11.60 15.44 -4.85
N ASP A 476 10.78 14.38 -4.91
CA ASP A 476 10.15 13.92 -6.15
C ASP A 476 9.29 15.00 -6.84
N THR A 477 8.74 15.94 -6.06
CA THR A 477 7.86 17.02 -6.54
C THR A 477 8.58 18.33 -6.81
N ASN A 478 9.82 18.48 -6.31
CA ASN A 478 10.63 19.67 -6.48
C ASN A 478 12.10 19.34 -6.11
N PRO A 479 12.86 18.70 -7.02
CA PRO A 479 14.24 18.35 -6.73
C PRO A 479 15.03 19.65 -6.62
N LEU A 480 15.29 20.10 -5.39
CA LEU A 480 16.33 21.09 -5.17
C LEU A 480 17.63 20.35 -5.46
N ASN A 481 18.20 20.60 -6.63
CA ASN A 481 19.55 20.16 -6.99
C ASN A 481 20.58 20.93 -6.15
N LYS A 482 20.46 20.86 -4.81
CA LYS A 482 21.33 21.58 -3.88
C LYS A 482 22.75 21.07 -4.11
N LYS A 483 23.56 21.95 -4.68
CA LYS A 483 25.00 21.79 -4.77
C LYS A 483 25.61 22.22 -3.44
N PHE A 484 26.43 21.35 -2.87
CA PHE A 484 27.25 21.66 -1.71
C PHE A 484 28.65 22.09 -2.17
N ASP A 485 29.24 23.02 -1.43
CA ASP A 485 30.58 23.54 -1.73
C ASP A 485 31.64 22.42 -1.73
N SER A 486 31.46 21.43 -0.85
CA SER A 486 32.28 20.24 -0.75
C SER A 486 31.51 19.05 -0.21
N VAL A 487 32.08 17.86 -0.35
CA VAL A 487 31.53 16.64 0.26
C VAL A 487 31.54 16.74 1.79
N ALA A 488 32.56 17.39 2.37
CA ALA A 488 32.61 17.65 3.81
C ALA A 488 31.43 18.52 4.29
N ALA A 489 31.07 19.55 3.52
CA ALA A 489 29.89 20.36 3.82
C ALA A 489 28.59 19.55 3.76
N ASN A 490 28.48 18.61 2.81
CA ASN A 490 27.33 17.70 2.72
C ASN A 490 27.25 16.72 3.90
N ILE A 491 28.39 16.21 4.40
CA ILE A 491 28.45 15.36 5.60
C ILE A 491 28.03 16.15 6.84
N ASN A 492 28.55 17.37 7.03
CA ASN A 492 28.16 18.23 8.15
C ASN A 492 26.66 18.54 8.10
N GLU A 493 26.11 18.83 6.92
CA GLU A 493 24.66 19.05 6.76
C GLU A 493 23.83 17.81 7.16
N LEU A 494 24.23 16.61 6.70
CA LEU A 494 23.58 15.35 7.09
C LEU A 494 23.54 15.23 8.62
N VAL A 495 24.70 15.41 9.27
CA VAL A 495 24.84 15.25 10.71
C VAL A 495 24.02 16.29 11.47
N GLU A 496 24.24 17.58 11.19
CA GLU A 496 23.73 18.68 11.99
C GLU A 496 22.26 18.99 11.73
N LYS A 497 21.79 18.85 10.48
CA LYS A 497 20.43 19.24 10.09
C LYS A 497 19.47 18.07 10.00
N PHE A 498 19.98 16.84 9.81
CA PHE A 498 19.14 15.66 9.64
C PHE A 498 19.28 14.67 10.78
N LEU A 499 20.43 14.00 10.92
CA LEU A 499 20.58 12.87 11.84
C LEU A 499 20.44 13.31 13.29
N GLN A 500 21.24 14.28 13.72
CA GLN A 500 21.27 14.74 15.11
C GLN A 500 19.90 15.22 15.61
N PRO A 501 19.21 16.20 14.96
CA PRO A 501 17.96 16.76 15.47
C PRO A 501 16.72 15.90 15.20
N ASN A 502 16.70 15.07 14.15
CA ASN A 502 15.47 14.39 13.74
C ASN A 502 15.48 12.88 14.02
N TYR A 503 16.64 12.23 13.99
CA TYR A 503 16.73 10.76 14.03
C TYR A 503 17.41 10.20 15.27
N ILE A 504 18.40 10.91 15.80
CA ILE A 504 19.21 10.44 16.93
C ILE A 504 18.65 10.96 18.25
N THR A 505 18.38 12.26 18.36
CA THR A 505 18.02 12.87 19.66
C THR A 505 16.55 12.62 20.01
N PRO A 506 16.24 11.90 21.10
CA PRO A 506 14.85 11.69 21.52
C PRO A 506 14.17 13.01 21.87
N GLY A 507 12.95 13.19 21.38
CA GLY A 507 12.20 14.45 21.50
C GLY A 507 12.43 15.42 20.33
N GLY A 508 13.59 15.32 19.66
CA GLY A 508 13.93 15.98 18.40
C GLY A 508 13.55 17.46 18.27
N SER A 509 13.45 17.91 17.01
CA SER A 509 12.86 19.22 16.69
C SER A 509 11.32 19.16 16.65
N PRO A 510 10.60 20.14 17.23
CA PRO A 510 9.14 20.19 17.16
C PRO A 510 8.64 20.06 15.71
N GLY A 511 7.69 19.16 15.47
CA GLY A 511 7.12 18.88 14.15
C GLY A 511 7.96 18.00 13.21
N ARG A 512 9.20 17.63 13.60
CA ARG A 512 10.11 16.75 12.84
C ARG A 512 10.85 15.74 13.73
N ASN A 513 10.15 15.19 14.71
CA ASN A 513 10.72 14.17 15.60
C ASN A 513 10.53 12.77 14.99
N TYR A 514 11.57 12.27 14.34
CA TYR A 514 11.64 10.92 13.75
C TYR A 514 12.48 9.95 14.58
N ALA A 515 12.83 10.31 15.82
CA ALA A 515 13.68 9.52 16.69
C ALA A 515 12.97 8.25 17.14
N ASN A 516 13.18 7.17 16.39
CA ASN A 516 12.65 5.83 16.66
C ASN A 516 13.76 4.87 17.14
N GLY A 517 14.80 5.44 17.77
CA GLY A 517 16.04 4.77 18.16
C GLY A 517 17.20 5.25 17.28
N ALA A 518 18.37 5.48 17.88
CA ALA A 518 19.52 6.03 17.17
C ALA A 518 20.29 5.00 16.33
N VAL A 519 19.62 4.08 15.63
CA VAL A 519 20.24 3.01 14.82
C VAL A 519 19.73 3.04 13.38
N VAL A 520 20.40 2.39 12.43
CA VAL A 520 19.87 2.27 11.06
C VAL A 520 18.58 1.45 11.01
N GLY A 521 18.51 0.35 11.78
CA GLY A 521 17.27 -0.34 12.11
C GLY A 521 16.46 -0.89 10.93
N SER A 522 15.15 -0.88 11.07
CA SER A 522 14.16 -1.46 10.16
C SER A 522 12.89 -0.58 10.11
N LYS A 523 11.82 -1.06 9.49
CA LYS A 523 10.53 -0.35 9.56
C LYS A 523 9.88 -0.33 10.95
N ALA A 524 10.42 -1.06 11.93
CA ALA A 524 9.93 -1.03 13.31
C ALA A 524 10.63 -0.03 14.24
N LEU A 525 11.91 0.25 13.96
CA LEU A 525 12.79 1.04 14.82
C LEU A 525 13.95 1.59 14.00
N GLY A 526 14.59 2.64 14.50
CA GLY A 526 15.73 3.26 13.84
C GLY A 526 15.36 4.26 12.75
N PHE A 527 16.38 4.67 12.01
CA PHE A 527 16.28 5.67 10.95
C PHE A 527 15.34 5.20 9.83
N ASN A 528 15.39 3.92 9.48
CA ASN A 528 14.62 3.36 8.37
C ASN A 528 13.09 3.52 8.50
N VAL A 529 12.58 3.75 9.71
CA VAL A 529 11.15 4.07 9.92
C VAL A 529 10.72 5.26 9.05
N LYS A 530 11.58 6.29 8.96
CA LYS A 530 11.27 7.57 8.26
C LYS A 530 12.25 7.98 7.17
N TYR A 531 13.44 7.37 7.11
CA TYR A 531 14.50 7.80 6.21
C TYR A 531 14.31 7.32 4.77
N ALA A 532 13.97 6.04 4.57
CA ALA A 532 13.86 5.42 3.23
C ALA A 532 12.53 4.69 3.08
N SER A 533 12.00 4.53 1.87
CA SER A 533 10.82 3.69 1.60
C SER A 533 11.15 2.20 1.50
N ASP A 534 12.41 1.87 1.19
CA ASP A 534 12.93 0.49 1.15
C ASP A 534 12.96 -0.13 2.57
N PRO A 535 12.17 -1.19 2.83
CA PRO A 535 12.14 -1.81 4.16
C PRO A 535 13.48 -2.44 4.57
N PHE A 536 14.37 -2.70 3.62
CA PHE A 536 15.66 -3.34 3.84
C PHE A 536 16.83 -2.36 3.88
N TRP A 537 16.58 -1.07 3.74
CA TRP A 537 17.62 -0.02 3.74
C TRP A 537 18.60 -0.16 4.90
N GLY A 538 18.10 -0.25 6.14
CA GLY A 538 18.97 -0.33 7.32
C GLY A 538 19.83 -1.62 7.35
N ALA A 539 19.30 -2.72 6.82
CA ALA A 539 20.06 -3.96 6.66
C ALA A 539 21.15 -3.84 5.58
N LYS A 540 20.90 -3.09 4.50
CA LYS A 540 21.89 -2.82 3.46
C LYS A 540 23.01 -1.92 3.99
N ILE A 541 22.68 -0.87 4.77
CA ILE A 541 23.68 -0.02 5.45
C ILE A 541 24.54 -0.85 6.41
N ALA A 542 23.92 -1.68 7.26
CA ALA A 542 24.63 -2.59 8.14
C ALA A 542 25.59 -3.53 7.37
N GLY A 543 25.15 -4.01 6.19
CA GLY A 543 26.00 -4.80 5.31
C GLY A 543 27.21 -4.04 4.76
N HIS A 544 27.08 -2.74 4.47
CA HIS A 544 28.22 -1.90 4.08
C HIS A 544 29.23 -1.76 5.21
N TYR A 545 28.75 -1.51 6.44
CA TYR A 545 29.60 -1.46 7.63
C TYR A 545 30.32 -2.80 7.82
N TYR A 546 29.59 -3.92 7.84
CA TYR A 546 30.17 -5.25 7.99
C TYR A 546 31.28 -5.56 6.97
N ARG A 547 31.08 -5.20 5.69
CA ARG A 547 32.12 -5.40 4.65
C ARG A 547 33.37 -4.55 4.90
N ALA A 548 33.21 -3.34 5.43
CA ALA A 548 34.33 -2.51 5.80
C ALA A 548 35.12 -3.10 6.98
N GLU A 549 34.42 -3.58 8.00
CA GLU A 549 35.02 -4.29 9.14
C GLU A 549 35.77 -5.54 8.71
N LYS A 550 35.16 -6.35 7.83
CA LYS A 550 35.81 -7.55 7.29
C LYS A 550 37.10 -7.23 6.54
N ALA A 551 37.11 -6.16 5.74
CA ALA A 551 38.29 -5.72 5.01
C ALA A 551 39.40 -5.17 5.93
N LEU A 552 39.03 -4.64 7.10
CA LEU A 552 39.94 -3.98 8.03
C LEU A 552 40.26 -4.81 9.30
N GLY A 553 39.84 -6.08 9.34
CA GLY A 553 40.20 -7.02 10.41
C GLY A 553 39.31 -6.96 11.67
N PHE A 554 38.08 -6.46 11.55
CA PHE A 554 37.04 -6.49 12.58
C PHE A 554 37.40 -5.81 13.91
N LYS A 555 38.09 -4.65 13.90
CA LYS A 555 38.50 -3.96 15.14
C LYS A 555 37.32 -3.60 16.05
N ASP A 556 36.21 -3.06 15.52
CA ASP A 556 35.05 -2.73 16.34
C ASP A 556 34.30 -4.00 16.76
N ALA A 557 34.17 -4.99 15.88
CA ALA A 557 33.52 -6.27 16.23
C ALA A 557 34.29 -7.09 17.27
N ASN A 558 35.63 -6.97 17.33
CA ASN A 558 36.47 -7.63 18.32
C ASN A 558 36.42 -6.97 19.70
N ASN A 559 36.01 -5.70 19.78
CA ASN A 559 35.71 -5.00 21.04
C ASN A 559 34.33 -4.33 20.99
N PRO A 560 33.25 -5.14 20.93
CA PRO A 560 31.92 -4.65 20.61
C PRO A 560 31.24 -4.07 21.84
N TYR A 561 30.53 -2.96 21.65
CA TYR A 561 29.56 -2.45 22.61
C TYR A 561 28.51 -3.50 22.98
N LYS A 562 28.13 -3.56 24.26
CA LYS A 562 26.92 -4.28 24.70
C LYS A 562 25.70 -3.45 24.34
N ILE A 563 24.66 -4.09 23.80
CA ILE A 563 23.44 -3.42 23.34
C ILE A 563 22.25 -4.00 24.10
N GLY A 564 21.42 -3.12 24.64
CA GLY A 564 20.13 -3.45 25.22
C GLY A 564 18.98 -2.81 24.46
N LEU A 565 17.80 -3.39 24.56
CA LEU A 565 16.54 -2.81 24.08
C LEU A 565 15.68 -2.42 25.27
N THR A 566 15.08 -1.23 25.24
CA THR A 566 14.09 -0.84 26.24
C THR A 566 12.87 -1.76 26.18
N THR A 567 12.30 -2.15 27.32
CA THR A 567 11.13 -3.05 27.37
C THR A 567 9.82 -2.30 27.60
N THR A 568 9.89 -1.02 27.97
CA THR A 568 8.73 -0.16 28.23
C THR A 568 8.84 1.20 27.53
N ALA A 569 7.69 1.80 27.25
CA ALA A 569 7.59 3.18 26.77
C ALA A 569 7.68 4.16 27.95
N GLY A 570 8.08 5.41 27.69
CA GLY A 570 8.25 6.42 28.73
C GLY A 570 9.48 6.19 29.61
N LEU A 571 10.45 5.40 29.16
CA LEU A 571 11.62 5.06 29.96
C LEU A 571 12.61 6.23 30.02
N ASN A 572 12.94 6.64 31.23
CA ASN A 572 13.82 7.77 31.51
C ASN A 572 15.29 7.38 31.49
N VAL A 573 16.10 8.19 30.79
CA VAL A 573 17.56 8.21 30.91
C VAL A 573 17.96 9.39 31.78
N ARG A 574 18.86 9.18 32.73
CA ARG A 574 19.12 10.10 33.85
C ARG A 574 20.62 10.36 34.02
N LEU A 575 20.97 11.44 34.71
CA LEU A 575 22.37 11.77 35.02
C LEU A 575 22.84 11.17 36.36
N GLU A 576 21.93 10.58 37.12
CA GLU A 576 22.18 9.96 38.42
C GLU A 576 21.38 8.66 38.54
N THR A 577 21.83 7.78 39.44
CA THR A 577 21.16 6.52 39.81
C THR A 577 19.98 6.76 40.76
N SER A 578 19.14 7.75 40.45
CA SER A 578 18.02 8.20 41.28
C SER A 578 16.84 8.64 40.41
N THR A 579 15.62 8.40 40.89
CA THR A 579 14.39 8.85 40.22
C THR A 579 13.92 10.23 40.64
N SER A 580 14.57 10.86 41.63
CA SER A 580 14.13 12.13 42.22
C SER A 580 14.36 13.34 41.33
N ASN A 581 15.39 13.30 40.47
CA ASN A 581 15.75 14.40 39.58
C ASN A 581 15.09 14.27 38.20
N SER A 582 14.99 15.38 37.47
CA SER A 582 14.49 15.37 36.09
C SER A 582 15.36 14.49 35.19
N PRO A 583 14.77 13.75 34.23
CA PRO A 583 15.53 12.93 33.30
C PRO A 583 16.30 13.80 32.29
N LEU A 584 17.42 13.28 31.77
CA LEU A 584 18.15 13.87 30.65
C LEU A 584 17.26 13.89 29.39
N PHE A 585 16.56 12.77 29.17
CA PHE A 585 15.49 12.59 28.19
C PHE A 585 14.67 11.34 28.51
N THR A 586 13.56 11.16 27.80
CA THR A 586 12.66 10.01 27.93
C THR A 586 12.48 9.34 26.56
N TYR A 587 12.62 8.01 26.50
CA TYR A 587 12.24 7.25 25.32
C TYR A 587 10.71 7.15 25.23
N ALA A 588 10.14 7.67 24.15
CA ALA A 588 8.69 7.66 23.95
C ALA A 588 8.11 6.26 23.68
N ARG A 589 8.96 5.29 23.30
CA ARG A 589 8.57 3.93 22.90
C ARG A 589 9.47 2.89 23.55
N SER A 590 8.97 1.65 23.66
CA SER A 590 9.81 0.48 23.94
C SER A 590 10.57 0.05 22.68
N GLY A 591 11.53 -0.86 22.85
CA GLY A 591 12.38 -1.41 21.79
C GLY A 591 13.49 -0.47 21.34
N MET A 592 13.76 0.61 22.07
CA MET A 592 14.81 1.57 21.72
C MET A 592 16.18 0.96 22.05
N PRO A 593 17.11 0.90 21.07
CA PRO A 593 18.46 0.39 21.33
C PRO A 593 19.27 1.35 22.20
N VAL A 594 20.02 0.80 23.16
CA VAL A 594 20.87 1.55 24.08
C VAL A 594 22.21 0.84 24.22
N ILE A 595 23.31 1.59 24.14
CA ILE A 595 24.64 1.07 24.47
C ILE A 595 24.78 0.99 25.98
N ILE A 596 25.10 -0.20 26.48
CA ILE A 596 25.37 -0.45 27.89
C ILE A 596 26.88 -0.43 28.10
N VAL A 597 27.35 0.51 28.92
CA VAL A 597 28.77 0.72 29.22
C VAL A 597 29.18 -0.07 30.47
N ASN A 598 28.35 -0.03 31.52
CA ASN A 598 28.61 -0.70 32.79
C ASN A 598 27.34 -1.36 33.35
N THR A 599 27.48 -2.60 33.82
CA THR A 599 26.41 -3.40 34.42
C THR A 599 26.49 -3.48 35.94
N ASP A 600 27.54 -2.98 36.58
CA ASP A 600 27.86 -3.31 37.97
C ASP A 600 27.36 -2.25 38.97
N ILE A 601 26.28 -1.55 38.59
CA ILE A 601 25.68 -0.48 39.39
C ILE A 601 24.33 -0.97 39.93
N ASN A 602 24.09 -0.86 41.23
CA ASN A 602 22.89 -1.45 41.86
C ASN A 602 21.61 -0.86 41.25
N GLY A 603 20.77 -1.68 40.61
CA GLY A 603 19.51 -1.24 39.97
C GLY A 603 19.63 -0.43 38.66
N TRP A 604 20.84 -0.03 38.24
CA TRP A 604 21.05 0.85 37.08
C TRP A 604 22.11 0.34 36.10
N HIS A 605 21.91 0.56 34.81
CA HIS A 605 22.99 0.46 33.82
C HIS A 605 23.58 1.84 33.54
N GLU A 606 24.90 1.93 33.46
CA GLU A 606 25.56 3.05 32.81
C GLU A 606 25.43 2.91 31.30
N VAL A 607 25.10 3.99 30.61
CA VAL A 607 24.80 3.97 29.18
C VAL A 607 25.47 5.12 28.44
N LEU A 608 25.69 4.91 27.15
CA LEU A 608 25.98 6.01 26.23
C LEU A 608 24.65 6.58 25.73
N PRO A 609 24.29 7.83 26.09
CA PRO A 609 22.96 8.37 25.81
C PRO A 609 22.81 8.84 24.35
N ASP A 610 21.63 8.60 23.76
CA ASP A 610 21.30 9.07 22.41
C ASP A 610 21.30 10.61 22.30
N LYS A 611 20.80 11.29 23.33
CA LYS A 611 20.95 12.74 23.48
C LYS A 611 22.38 13.07 23.86
N LEU A 612 23.06 13.84 23.01
CA LEU A 612 24.46 14.21 23.18
C LEU A 612 24.70 14.81 24.58
N HIS A 613 25.60 14.19 25.33
CA HIS A 613 25.98 14.58 26.68
C HIS A 613 27.43 14.16 26.93
N THR A 614 28.17 14.94 27.72
CA THR A 614 29.61 14.72 27.98
C THR A 614 29.89 13.93 29.26
N GLY A 615 28.90 13.76 30.13
CA GLY A 615 29.01 12.99 31.38
C GLY A 615 28.36 11.61 31.31
N THR A 616 28.31 10.95 32.46
CA THR A 616 27.69 9.64 32.61
C THR A 616 26.17 9.73 32.57
N ALA A 617 25.52 8.74 31.96
CA ALA A 617 24.08 8.60 31.99
C ALA A 617 23.69 7.19 32.46
N TYR A 618 22.50 7.10 33.05
CA TYR A 618 21.99 5.89 33.66
C TYR A 618 20.57 5.58 33.19
N ILE A 619 20.27 4.29 33.12
CA ILE A 619 18.93 3.77 32.85
C ILE A 619 18.63 2.63 33.82
N SER A 620 17.37 2.47 34.23
CA SER A 620 16.97 1.39 35.14
C SER A 620 17.16 0.03 34.47
N LYS A 621 17.77 -0.93 35.17
CA LYS A 621 18.03 -2.29 34.66
C LYS A 621 16.75 -3.07 34.39
N ASP A 622 15.72 -2.87 35.20
CA ASP A 622 14.47 -3.63 35.15
C ASP A 622 13.75 -3.51 33.79
N TYR A 623 14.09 -2.46 33.04
CA TYR A 623 13.45 -2.14 31.77
C TYR A 623 14.38 -2.29 30.56
N ILE A 624 15.46 -3.07 30.69
CA ILE A 624 16.41 -3.34 29.60
C ILE A 624 16.50 -4.85 29.34
N LYS A 625 16.25 -5.26 28.08
CA LYS A 625 16.59 -6.59 27.57
C LYS A 625 17.93 -6.49 26.84
N LEU A 626 18.99 -7.09 27.38
CA LEU A 626 20.24 -7.26 26.64
C LEU A 626 20.01 -8.17 25.42
N ILE A 627 20.60 -7.81 24.28
CA ILE A 627 20.50 -8.60 23.06
C ILE A 627 21.85 -9.18 22.66
N ASP A 628 21.84 -10.46 22.28
CA ASP A 628 22.99 -11.12 21.71
C ASP A 628 23.08 -10.80 20.22
N THR A 629 24.13 -10.08 19.86
CA THR A 629 24.36 -9.64 18.49
C THR A 629 25.36 -10.54 17.78
N VAL A 630 25.09 -10.77 16.50
CA VAL A 630 25.97 -11.47 15.56
C VAL A 630 26.88 -10.44 14.91
N LYS A 631 28.18 -10.65 15.10
CA LYS A 631 29.30 -9.75 14.79
C LYS A 631 30.38 -10.52 14.04
#